data_AF-A0A529MJF5-F1
#
_entry.id   AF-A0A529MJF5-F1
#
_cell.length_a   1.000
_cell.length_b   1.000
_cell.length_c   1.000
_cell.angle_alpha   90.00
_cell.angle_beta   90.00
_cell.angle_gamma   90.00
#
_symmetry.space_group_name_H-M   'P 1'
#
loop_
_entity.id
_entity.type
_entity.pdbx_description
1 polymer ?
#
loop_
_entity_poly.entity_id
_entity_poly.type
_entity_poly.pdbx_seq_one_letter_code
_entity_poly.pdbx_strand_id
1 'polypeptide(L)'
;EAVTHLAVLDVPLPGWTGWETTTARLWHFSFHMNRDLPERLIHGREYDYVSTFMAERFYDHSTFDPADIAIYAKAMALPGRTRGGMEWYRSLAADHAAALEYKKQPLEIPVLGLGG
;
A
#
# COMPACT_ATOMS: atom_id res chain seq x y z
N GLU A 1 26.98 11.69 -2.02
CA GLU A 1 25.85 10.92 -1.45
C GLU A 1 24.71 10.90 -2.45
N ALA A 2 24.00 9.78 -2.59
CA ALA A 2 22.94 9.63 -3.60
C ALA A 2 21.57 10.16 -3.15
N VAL A 3 21.34 10.27 -1.84
CA VAL A 3 20.10 10.78 -1.23
C VAL A 3 20.48 11.84 -0.20
N THR A 4 19.87 13.04 -0.28
CA THR A 4 20.16 14.14 0.65
C THR A 4 19.01 14.45 1.61
N HIS A 5 17.78 14.05 1.28
CA HIS A 5 16.56 14.25 2.06
C HIS A 5 15.59 13.09 1.79
N LEU A 6 14.77 12.73 2.79
CA LEU A 6 13.72 11.72 2.66
C LEU A 6 12.38 12.26 3.17
N ALA A 7 11.30 12.01 2.44
CA ALA A 7 9.93 12.20 2.91
C ALA A 7 9.16 10.88 2.81
N VAL A 8 8.44 10.53 3.87
CA VAL A 8 7.57 9.36 3.94
C VAL A 8 6.17 9.84 4.27
N LEU A 9 5.21 9.48 3.42
CA LEU A 9 3.84 9.96 3.49
C LEU A 9 2.90 8.79 3.72
N ASP A 10 2.15 8.86 4.82
CA ASP A 10 0.91 8.14 5.12
C ASP A 10 0.96 6.61 4.99
N VAL A 11 2.12 6.00 5.30
CA VAL A 11 2.32 4.56 5.22
C VAL A 11 3.08 4.01 6.42
N PRO A 12 2.63 2.91 7.05
CA PRO A 12 3.46 2.20 8.01
C PRO A 12 4.64 1.54 7.29
N LEU A 13 5.86 1.85 7.71
CA LEU A 13 7.06 1.23 7.16
C LEU A 13 7.29 -0.16 7.80
N PRO A 14 7.67 -1.18 7.01
CA PRO A 14 8.19 -2.43 7.58
C PRO A 14 9.30 -2.15 8.61
N GLY A 15 9.40 -2.98 9.65
CA GLY A 15 10.39 -2.83 10.73
C GLY A 15 10.01 -1.87 11.87
N TRP A 16 8.91 -1.11 11.77
CA TRP A 16 8.44 -0.26 12.86
C TRP A 16 7.82 -1.07 14.02
N THR A 17 7.78 -0.49 15.22
CA THR A 17 7.44 -1.22 16.46
C THR A 17 6.02 -1.76 16.51
N GLY A 18 5.06 -1.12 15.85
CA GLY A 18 3.66 -1.57 15.81
C GLY A 18 3.30 -2.37 14.56
N TRP A 19 4.29 -2.89 13.82
CA TRP A 19 4.08 -3.56 12.53
C TRP A 19 2.99 -4.62 12.57
N GLU A 20 3.14 -5.64 13.42
CA GLU A 20 2.20 -6.77 13.49
C GLU A 20 0.77 -6.33 13.84
N THR A 21 0.64 -5.40 14.78
CA THR A 21 -0.67 -4.87 15.18
C THR A 21 -1.34 -4.11 14.04
N THR A 22 -0.58 -3.32 13.27
CA THR A 22 -1.13 -2.53 12.16
C THR A 22 -1.50 -3.41 10.98
N THR A 23 -0.65 -4.35 10.56
CA THR A 23 -0.98 -5.26 9.45
C THR A 23 -2.18 -6.13 9.77
N ALA A 24 -2.33 -6.58 11.02
CA ALA A 24 -3.48 -7.37 11.46
C ALA A 24 -4.81 -6.60 11.43
N ARG A 25 -4.79 -5.26 11.60
CA ARG A 25 -5.99 -4.41 11.59
C ARG A 25 -6.44 -4.02 10.19
N LEU A 26 -5.54 -4.01 9.23
CA LEU A 26 -5.83 -3.57 7.87
C LEU A 26 -6.28 -4.77 7.03
N TRP A 27 -7.59 -4.89 6.81
CA TRP A 27 -8.22 -6.02 6.11
C TRP A 27 -7.52 -6.38 4.78
N HIS A 28 -7.09 -5.36 4.05
CA HIS A 28 -6.51 -5.49 2.72
C HIS A 28 -5.11 -6.11 2.74
N PHE A 29 -4.36 -6.02 3.84
CA PHE A 29 -3.06 -6.69 3.96
C PHE A 29 -3.24 -8.20 3.87
N SER A 30 -4.09 -8.75 4.75
CA SER A 30 -4.42 -10.18 4.76
C SER A 30 -5.09 -10.61 3.46
N PHE A 31 -6.01 -9.80 2.91
CA PHE A 31 -6.65 -10.11 1.63
C PHE A 31 -5.62 -10.26 0.50
N HIS A 32 -4.78 -9.25 0.27
CA HIS A 32 -3.83 -9.21 -0.85
C HIS A 32 -2.72 -10.26 -0.76
N MET A 33 -2.36 -10.70 0.45
CA MET A 33 -1.41 -11.80 0.66
C MET A 33 -1.90 -13.14 0.12
N ASN A 34 -3.22 -13.38 0.05
CA ASN A 34 -3.75 -14.64 -0.46
C ASN A 34 -3.38 -14.82 -1.94
N ARG A 35 -2.75 -15.94 -2.29
CA ARG A 35 -2.37 -16.23 -3.68
C ARG A 35 -3.61 -16.47 -4.54
N ASP A 36 -3.67 -15.81 -5.69
CA ASP A 36 -4.72 -15.90 -6.73
C ASP A 36 -6.13 -15.45 -6.31
N LEU A 37 -6.48 -15.45 -5.02
CA LEU A 37 -7.83 -15.11 -4.56
C LEU A 37 -8.21 -13.64 -4.85
N PRO A 38 -7.40 -12.62 -4.49
CA PRO A 38 -7.70 -11.23 -4.81
C PRO A 38 -7.76 -10.99 -6.30
N GLU A 39 -6.85 -11.57 -7.08
CA GLU A 39 -6.87 -11.43 -8.54
C GLU A 39 -8.19 -11.93 -9.13
N ARG A 40 -8.67 -13.11 -8.69
CA ARG A 40 -9.98 -13.64 -9.12
C ARG A 40 -11.15 -12.79 -8.66
N LEU A 41 -11.09 -12.22 -7.46
CA LEU A 41 -12.18 -11.42 -6.89
C LEU A 41 -12.19 -9.96 -7.35
N ILE A 42 -11.10 -9.45 -7.90
CA ILE A 42 -11.01 -8.10 -8.44
C ILE A 42 -11.25 -8.09 -9.96
N HIS A 43 -10.94 -9.19 -10.65
CA HIS A 43 -11.08 -9.27 -12.10
C HIS A 43 -12.48 -8.90 -12.59
N GLY A 44 -12.57 -7.90 -13.47
CA GLY A 44 -13.81 -7.37 -14.02
C GLY A 44 -14.61 -6.49 -13.04
N ARG A 45 -14.06 -6.21 -11.85
CA ARG A 45 -14.62 -5.36 -10.79
C ARG A 45 -13.60 -4.36 -10.26
N GLU A 46 -12.62 -3.99 -11.09
CA GLU A 46 -11.54 -3.09 -10.71
C GLU A 46 -12.07 -1.71 -10.30
N TYR A 47 -13.13 -1.23 -10.95
CA TYR A 47 -13.78 0.03 -10.58
C TYR A 47 -14.35 -0.03 -9.17
N ASP A 48 -15.17 -1.05 -8.86
CA ASP A 48 -15.78 -1.19 -7.54
C ASP A 48 -14.72 -1.33 -6.47
N TYR A 49 -13.70 -2.15 -6.72
CA TYR A 49 -12.59 -2.34 -5.79
C TYR A 49 -11.84 -1.04 -5.51
N VAL A 50 -11.42 -0.30 -6.55
CA VAL A 50 -10.71 0.98 -6.38
C VAL A 50 -11.61 2.02 -5.71
N SER A 51 -12.88 2.11 -6.12
CA SER A 51 -13.85 3.03 -5.55
C SER A 51 -14.02 2.81 -4.05
N THR A 52 -14.24 1.56 -3.62
CA THR A 52 -14.37 1.21 -2.21
C THR A 52 -13.09 1.49 -1.44
N PHE A 53 -11.94 1.09 -1.99
CA PHE A 53 -10.66 1.27 -1.33
C PHE A 53 -10.31 2.76 -1.12
N MET A 54 -10.58 3.62 -2.11
CA MET A 54 -10.37 5.06 -1.98
C MET A 54 -11.39 5.70 -1.04
N ALA A 55 -12.67 5.34 -1.13
CA ALA A 55 -13.71 5.90 -0.27
C ALA A 55 -13.46 5.64 1.22
N GLU A 56 -12.87 4.50 1.60
CA GLU A 56 -12.47 4.22 2.98
C GLU A 56 -11.36 5.12 3.52
N ARG A 57 -10.60 5.80 2.64
CA ARG A 57 -9.36 6.52 2.97
C ARG A 57 -9.45 8.02 2.75
N PHE A 58 -10.47 8.49 2.05
CA PHE A 58 -10.68 9.91 1.83
C PHE A 58 -11.32 10.53 3.07
N TYR A 59 -10.72 11.60 3.58
CA TYR A 59 -11.34 12.40 4.64
C TYR A 59 -12.45 13.31 4.08
N ASP A 60 -12.15 14.04 3.00
CA ASP A 60 -13.09 14.92 2.32
C ASP A 60 -13.69 14.25 1.07
N HIS A 61 -14.87 13.68 1.24
CA HIS A 61 -15.60 13.01 0.16
C HIS A 61 -16.14 13.97 -0.91
N SER A 62 -16.12 15.30 -0.71
CA SER A 62 -16.52 16.24 -1.76
C SER A 62 -15.54 16.26 -2.93
N THR A 63 -14.31 15.78 -2.70
CA THR A 63 -13.25 15.63 -3.72
C THR A 63 -13.29 14.28 -4.44
N PHE A 64 -14.24 13.40 -4.10
CA PHE A 64 -14.35 12.09 -4.70
C PHE A 64 -14.95 12.17 -6.11
N ASP A 65 -14.11 12.14 -7.14
CA ASP A 65 -14.52 12.18 -8.54
C ASP A 65 -14.55 10.77 -9.17
N PRO A 66 -15.72 10.28 -9.64
CA PRO A 66 -15.82 9.04 -10.41
C PRO A 66 -14.89 8.95 -11.63
N ALA A 67 -14.56 10.08 -12.25
CA ALA A 67 -13.63 10.13 -13.39
C ALA A 67 -12.22 9.71 -12.98
N ASP A 68 -11.76 10.12 -11.79
CA ASP A 68 -10.45 9.74 -11.25
C ASP A 68 -10.42 8.26 -10.90
N ILE A 69 -11.48 7.73 -10.27
CA ILE A 69 -11.62 6.29 -10.01
C ILE A 69 -11.48 5.47 -11.29
N ALA A 70 -12.12 5.93 -12.37
CA ALA A 70 -12.06 5.24 -13.67
C ALA A 70 -10.62 5.18 -14.24
N ILE A 71 -9.77 6.18 -13.98
CA ILE A 71 -8.36 6.17 -14.40
C ILE A 71 -7.60 5.04 -13.69
N TYR A 72 -7.69 4.99 -12.35
CA TYR A 72 -6.99 3.99 -11.55
C TYR A 72 -7.52 2.57 -11.79
N ALA A 73 -8.83 2.42 -11.94
CA ALA A 73 -9.46 1.14 -12.25
C ALA A 73 -8.99 0.59 -13.60
N LYS A 74 -8.94 1.42 -14.65
CA LYS A 74 -8.41 1.02 -15.97
C LYS A 74 -6.95 0.62 -15.89
N ALA A 75 -6.14 1.35 -15.12
CA ALA A 75 -4.74 1.00 -14.92
C ALA A 75 -4.59 -0.35 -14.20
N MET A 76 -5.38 -0.61 -13.16
CA MET A 76 -5.39 -1.89 -12.43
C MET A 76 -5.87 -3.06 -13.31
N ALA A 77 -6.81 -2.83 -14.23
CA ALA A 77 -7.35 -3.86 -15.13
C ALA A 77 -6.36 -4.32 -16.21
N LEU A 78 -5.25 -3.60 -16.44
CA LEU A 78 -4.25 -4.01 -17.43
C LEU A 78 -3.61 -5.36 -17.03
N PRO A 79 -3.22 -6.19 -18.01
CA PRO A 79 -2.66 -7.52 -17.75
C PRO A 79 -1.52 -7.49 -16.72
N GLY A 80 -1.65 -8.32 -15.68
CA GLY A 80 -0.65 -8.48 -14.63
C GLY A 80 -0.58 -7.36 -13.58
N ARG A 81 -1.32 -6.24 -13.72
CA ARG A 81 -1.23 -5.12 -12.77
C ARG A 81 -1.80 -5.44 -11.40
N THR A 82 -2.98 -6.07 -11.32
CA THR A 82 -3.53 -6.56 -10.04
C THR A 82 -2.55 -7.51 -9.37
N ARG A 83 -2.06 -8.53 -10.09
CA ARG A 83 -1.05 -9.47 -9.56
C ARG A 83 0.19 -8.75 -9.03
N GLY A 84 0.77 -7.85 -9.83
CA GLY A 84 1.94 -7.07 -9.43
C GLY A 84 1.68 -6.25 -8.16
N GLY A 85 0.49 -5.64 -8.04
CA GLY A 85 0.06 -4.95 -6.82
C GLY A 85 -0.03 -5.87 -5.61
N MET A 86 -0.57 -7.09 -5.79
CA MET A 86 -0.67 -8.08 -4.70
C MET A 86 0.69 -8.64 -4.26
N GLU A 87 1.66 -8.76 -5.16
CA GLU A 87 3.00 -9.27 -4.81
C GLU A 87 3.73 -8.39 -3.78
N TRP A 88 3.50 -7.07 -3.77
CA TRP A 88 4.01 -6.20 -2.70
C TRP A 88 3.56 -6.66 -1.31
N TYR A 89 2.29 -7.03 -1.17
CA TYR A 89 1.76 -7.53 0.10
C TYR A 89 2.35 -8.89 0.46
N ARG A 90 2.64 -9.73 -0.54
CA ARG A 90 3.23 -11.06 -0.36
C ARG A 90 4.71 -10.99 0.04
N SER A 91 5.43 -9.91 -0.28
CA SER A 91 6.82 -9.68 0.13
C SER A 91 6.97 -9.10 1.54
N LEU A 92 5.90 -8.54 2.11
CA LEU A 92 5.96 -7.75 3.36
C LEU A 92 6.62 -8.45 4.54
N ALA A 93 6.50 -9.77 4.67
CA ALA A 93 7.18 -10.52 5.74
C ALA A 93 8.72 -10.48 5.59
N ALA A 94 9.21 -10.65 4.35
CA ALA A 94 10.63 -10.50 4.05
C ALA A 94 11.08 -9.05 4.19
N ASP A 95 10.26 -8.09 3.74
CA ASP A 95 10.55 -6.66 3.86
C ASP A 95 10.63 -6.22 5.33
N HIS A 96 9.75 -6.75 6.19
CA HIS A 96 9.80 -6.50 7.63
C HIS A 96 11.09 -7.04 8.25
N ALA A 97 11.48 -8.28 7.94
CA ALA A 97 12.72 -8.87 8.44
C ALA A 97 13.95 -8.05 7.99
N ALA A 98 14.00 -7.64 6.72
CA ALA A 98 15.07 -6.81 6.19
C ALA A 98 15.12 -5.43 6.88
N ALA A 99 13.96 -4.79 7.07
CA ALA A 99 13.88 -3.48 7.72
C ALA A 99 14.33 -3.49 9.19
N LEU A 100 14.13 -4.60 9.91
CA LEU A 100 14.66 -4.78 11.27
C LEU A 100 16.20 -4.80 11.31
N GLU A 101 16.84 -5.29 10.25
CA GLU A 101 18.29 -5.24 10.10
C GLU A 101 18.76 -3.84 9.71
N TYR A 102 18.09 -3.20 8.74
CA TYR A 102 18.45 -1.86 8.29
C TYR A 102 18.34 -0.80 9.38
N LYS A 103 17.29 -0.86 10.20
CA LYS A 103 17.04 0.17 11.22
C LYS A 103 18.08 0.18 12.35
N LYS A 104 18.98 -0.80 12.43
CA LYS A 104 20.12 -0.79 13.36
C LYS A 104 21.07 0.38 13.06
N GLN A 105 21.06 0.90 11.83
CA GLN A 105 21.77 2.10 11.43
C GLN A 105 20.75 3.22 11.16
N PRO A 106 20.71 4.26 12.03
CA PRO A 106 19.84 5.40 11.80
C PRO A 106 20.20 6.16 10.53
N LEU A 107 19.19 6.76 9.89
CA LEU A 107 19.42 7.71 8.80
C LEU A 107 20.04 9.00 9.36
N GLU A 108 21.12 9.47 8.72
CA GLU A 108 21.81 10.72 9.09
C GLU A 108 21.32 11.94 8.30
N ILE A 109 20.52 11.71 7.25
CA ILE A 109 19.88 12.76 6.45
C ILE A 109 18.61 13.28 7.13
N PRO A 110 18.15 14.51 6.81
CA PRO A 110 16.84 14.98 7.23
C PRO A 110 15.71 14.07 6.72
N VAL A 111 14.80 13.70 7.63
CA VAL A 111 13.63 12.86 7.34
C VAL A 111 12.35 13.57 7.75
N LEU A 112 11.39 13.66 6.83
CA LEU A 112 10.04 14.16 7.07
C LEU A 112 9.05 12.99 7.06
N GLY A 113 8.34 12.78 8.17
CA GLY A 113 7.16 11.90 8.24
C GLY A 113 5.88 12.73 8.20
N LEU A 114 4.98 12.43 7.28
CA LEU A 114 3.65 13.06 7.18
C LEU A 114 2.57 11.98 7.21
N GLY A 115 1.49 12.22 7.94
CA GLY A 115 0.28 11.39 7.96
C GLY A 115 -0.96 12.27 8.04
N GLY A 116 -2.09 11.73 7.55
CA GLY A 116 -3.40 12.39 7.53
C GLY A 116 -4.25 12.14 8.75
#